data_AF-A0AAX6HT22-F1
#
_entry.id   AF-A0AAX6HT22-F1
#
_cell.length_a   1.000
_cell.length_b   1.000
_cell.length_c   1.000
_cell.angle_alpha   90.00
_cell.angle_beta   90.00
_cell.angle_gamma   90.00
#
_symmetry.space_group_name_H-M   'P 1'
#
loop_
_entity.id
_entity.type
_entity.pdbx_description
1 polymer ?
#
loop_
_entity_poly.entity_id
_entity_poly.type
_entity_poly.pdbx_seq_one_letter_code
_entity_poly.pdbx_strand_id
1 'polypeptide(L)'
;MYSLPAYAFIAQDFTTQAALYTHHQYIAGFIMTRAFAHGAIFFIRDYNPEQNEDNVLARMLDHKEAIISHLSWASLFLGFYTLGHYVHNDVMLAFGTPEKQILIEPIFAQWVQFAHGKTSYGFDVLLSSTTGPAFNVGRSMWLPGWLNAINKNNN
;
A
#
# COMPACT_ATOMS: atom_id res chain seq x y z
N MET A 1 6.89 1.17 11.90
CA MET A 1 8.23 1.61 12.34
C MET A 1 8.53 3.03 11.90
N TYR A 2 8.44 3.35 10.61
CA TYR A 2 8.76 4.72 10.15
C TYR A 2 7.64 5.74 10.45
N SER A 3 6.37 5.36 10.32
CA SER A 3 5.20 6.23 10.51
C SER A 3 4.75 6.37 11.97
N LEU A 4 5.07 5.37 12.80
CA LEU A 4 4.87 5.36 14.26
C LEU A 4 6.17 4.87 14.89
N PRO A 5 7.13 5.78 15.14
CA PRO A 5 8.42 5.44 15.75
C PRO A 5 8.23 4.93 17.18
N ALA A 6 8.75 3.74 17.47
CA ALA A 6 8.59 3.08 18.76
C ALA A 6 9.78 3.27 19.72
N TYR A 7 10.90 3.81 19.21
CA TYR A 7 12.13 3.99 19.97
C TYR A 7 12.38 5.48 20.20
N ALA A 8 12.84 5.82 21.40
CA ALA A 8 13.22 7.19 21.71
C ALA A 8 14.30 7.67 20.73
N PHE A 9 14.13 8.90 20.24
CA PHE A 9 15.04 9.61 19.36
C PHE A 9 15.25 9.04 17.94
N ILE A 10 14.60 7.92 17.57
CA ILE A 10 14.83 7.28 16.27
C ILE A 10 14.26 8.09 15.09
N ALA A 11 13.28 8.97 15.35
CA ALA A 11 12.73 9.86 14.34
C ALA A 11 13.72 10.95 13.90
N GLN A 12 14.74 11.24 14.71
CA GLN A 12 15.80 12.19 14.38
C GLN A 12 17.03 11.52 13.75
N ASP A 13 17.16 10.19 13.84
CA ASP A 13 18.22 9.42 13.18
C ASP A 13 17.72 8.89 11.82
N PHE A 14 17.83 9.75 10.81
CA PHE A 14 17.35 9.45 9.45
C PHE A 14 18.07 8.25 8.81
N THR A 15 19.35 8.06 9.09
CA THR A 15 20.13 6.95 8.54
C THR A 15 19.66 5.63 9.13
N THR A 16 19.47 5.56 10.44
CA THR A 16 18.94 4.35 11.09
C THR A 16 17.50 4.07 10.66
N GLN A 17 16.65 5.10 10.53
CA GLN A 17 15.27 4.93 10.08
C GLN A 17 15.21 4.38 8.64
N ALA A 18 16.01 4.93 7.72
CA ALA A 18 16.11 4.45 6.34
C ALA A 18 16.66 3.02 6.27
N ALA A 19 17.72 2.73 7.03
CA ALA A 19 18.32 1.40 7.10
C ALA A 19 17.32 0.36 7.60
N LEU A 20 16.59 0.64 8.68
CA LEU A 20 15.58 -0.27 9.22
C LEU A 20 14.43 -0.52 8.24
N TYR A 21 13.95 0.52 7.57
CA TYR A 21 12.89 0.36 6.57
C TYR A 21 13.36 -0.53 5.42
N THR A 22 14.50 -0.20 4.80
CA THR A 22 15.07 -0.97 3.69
C THR A 22 15.35 -2.41 4.09
N HIS A 23 15.98 -2.63 5.24
CA HIS A 23 16.27 -3.96 5.78
C HIS A 23 15.01 -4.83 5.88
N HIS A 24 13.94 -4.33 6.50
CA HIS A 24 12.71 -5.10 6.68
C HIS A 24 11.95 -5.32 5.37
N GLN A 25 11.97 -4.37 4.44
CA GLN A 25 11.35 -4.55 3.13
C GLN A 25 12.07 -5.61 2.28
N TYR A 26 13.41 -5.64 2.30
CA TYR A 26 14.16 -6.68 1.62
C TYR A 26 13.90 -8.07 2.22
N ILE A 27 13.92 -8.20 3.55
CA ILE A 27 13.61 -9.46 4.22
C ILE A 27 12.20 -9.92 3.89
N ALA A 28 11.21 -9.01 3.92
CA ALA A 28 9.85 -9.32 3.54
C ALA A 28 9.79 -9.86 2.10
N GLY A 29 10.48 -9.22 1.16
CA GLY A 29 10.61 -9.72 -0.23
C GLY A 29 11.17 -11.15 -0.31
N PHE A 30 12.27 -11.43 0.40
CA PHE A 30 12.85 -12.77 0.43
C PHE A 30 11.90 -13.82 1.01
N ILE A 31 11.20 -13.50 2.11
CA ILE A 31 10.24 -14.40 2.73
C ILE A 31 9.05 -14.66 1.79
N MET A 32 8.54 -13.62 1.11
CA MET A 32 7.44 -13.75 0.15
C MET A 32 7.82 -14.65 -1.02
N THR A 33 8.97 -14.43 -1.66
CA THR A 33 9.45 -15.30 -2.76
C THR A 33 9.65 -16.73 -2.28
N ARG A 34 10.21 -16.93 -1.08
CA ARG A 34 10.40 -18.26 -0.48
C ARG A 34 9.07 -18.98 -0.23
N ALA A 35 8.03 -18.27 0.20
CA ALA A 35 6.70 -18.85 0.40
C ALA A 35 6.15 -19.46 -0.90
N PHE A 36 6.24 -18.72 -2.02
CA PHE A 36 5.84 -19.25 -3.34
C PHE A 36 6.74 -20.39 -3.82
N ALA A 37 8.06 -20.31 -3.59
CA ALA A 37 8.98 -21.39 -3.96
C ALA A 37 8.64 -22.69 -3.22
N HIS A 38 8.39 -22.63 -1.91
CA HIS A 38 7.96 -23.79 -1.12
C HIS A 38 6.55 -24.25 -1.50
N GLY A 39 5.64 -23.35 -1.86
CA GLY A 39 4.33 -23.71 -2.41
C GLY A 39 4.44 -24.52 -3.71
N ALA A 40 5.33 -24.12 -4.62
CA ALA A 40 5.59 -24.89 -5.85
C ALA A 40 6.23 -26.26 -5.55
N ILE A 41 7.15 -26.34 -4.59
CA ILE A 41 7.72 -27.62 -4.13
C ILE A 41 6.63 -28.54 -3.59
N PHE A 42 5.72 -28.02 -2.76
CA PHE A 42 4.56 -28.76 -2.24
C PHE A 42 3.71 -29.34 -3.38
N PHE A 43 3.38 -28.55 -4.40
CA PHE A 43 2.58 -29.03 -5.54
C PHE A 43 3.24 -30.15 -6.34
N ILE A 44 4.58 -30.25 -6.33
CA ILE A 44 5.32 -31.29 -7.05
C ILE A 44 5.51 -32.53 -6.18
N ARG A 45 5.81 -32.36 -4.89
CA ARG A 45 6.25 -33.46 -4.02
C ARG A 45 5.15 -34.05 -3.16
N ASP A 46 4.26 -33.20 -2.66
CA ASP A 46 3.39 -33.54 -1.53
C ASP A 46 1.90 -33.44 -1.88
N TYR A 47 1.54 -32.75 -2.96
CA TYR A 47 0.15 -32.64 -3.41
C TYR A 47 -0.36 -33.98 -3.97
N ASN A 48 -1.47 -34.47 -3.40
CA ASN A 48 -2.17 -35.66 -3.87
C ASN A 48 -3.54 -35.28 -4.45
N PRO A 49 -3.76 -35.39 -5.79
CA PRO A 49 -5.02 -35.06 -6.43
C PRO A 49 -6.22 -35.87 -5.90
N GLU A 50 -6.05 -37.16 -5.62
CA GLU A 50 -7.15 -38.04 -5.16
C GLU A 50 -7.66 -37.62 -3.78
N GLN A 51 -6.75 -37.24 -2.88
CA GLN A 51 -7.12 -36.78 -1.54
C GLN A 51 -7.72 -35.36 -1.53
N ASN A 52 -7.52 -34.60 -2.61
CA ASN A 52 -7.95 -33.22 -2.73
C ASN A 52 -9.10 -33.04 -3.74
N GLU A 53 -9.69 -34.13 -4.21
CA GLU A 53 -10.80 -34.11 -5.17
C GLU A 53 -11.94 -33.20 -4.68
N ASP A 54 -12.49 -32.41 -5.60
CA ASP A 54 -13.61 -31.47 -5.40
C ASP A 54 -13.42 -30.39 -4.32
N ASN A 55 -12.22 -30.24 -3.76
CA ASN A 55 -11.95 -29.19 -2.78
C ASN A 55 -11.54 -27.86 -3.44
N VAL A 56 -11.38 -26.82 -2.62
CA VAL A 56 -11.04 -25.47 -3.11
C VAL A 56 -9.67 -25.41 -3.81
N LEU A 57 -8.73 -26.26 -3.40
CA LEU A 57 -7.37 -26.29 -3.95
C LEU A 57 -7.37 -26.92 -5.35
N ALA A 58 -8.02 -28.09 -5.51
CA ALA A 58 -8.18 -28.74 -6.80
C ALA A 58 -8.94 -27.83 -7.78
N ARG A 59 -10.08 -27.26 -7.34
CA ARG A 59 -10.86 -26.33 -8.15
C ARG A 59 -10.03 -25.16 -8.65
N MET A 60 -9.13 -24.60 -7.83
CA MET A 60 -8.26 -23.49 -8.24
C MET A 60 -7.28 -23.89 -9.36
N LEU A 61 -6.82 -25.14 -9.37
CA LEU A 61 -5.95 -25.67 -10.43
C LEU A 61 -6.71 -25.85 -11.76
N ASP A 62 -7.99 -26.21 -11.71
CA ASP A 62 -8.83 -26.45 -12.90
C ASP A 62 -9.05 -25.19 -13.75
N HIS A 63 -8.94 -24.00 -13.16
CA HIS A 63 -9.10 -22.72 -13.85
C HIS A 63 -7.86 -21.81 -13.70
N LYS A 64 -6.68 -22.40 -13.48
CA LYS A 64 -5.42 -21.65 -13.30
C LYS A 64 -5.10 -20.73 -14.48
N GLU A 65 -5.49 -21.08 -15.69
CA GLU A 65 -5.29 -20.29 -16.90
C GLU A 65 -6.05 -18.96 -16.84
N ALA A 66 -7.25 -18.96 -16.25
CA ALA A 66 -8.02 -17.73 -16.03
C ALA A 66 -7.32 -16.83 -14.99
N ILE A 67 -6.79 -17.40 -13.92
CA ILE A 67 -6.04 -16.65 -12.89
C ILE A 67 -4.78 -16.02 -13.53
N ILE A 68 -4.00 -16.82 -14.27
CA ILE A 68 -2.77 -16.37 -14.93
C ILE A 68 -3.06 -15.28 -15.97
N SER A 69 -4.13 -15.41 -16.76
CA SER A 69 -4.45 -14.43 -17.80
C SER A 69 -4.87 -13.08 -17.22
N HIS A 70 -5.64 -13.06 -16.12
CA HIS A 70 -6.03 -11.81 -15.47
C HIS A 70 -4.83 -11.13 -14.78
N LEU A 71 -3.92 -11.90 -14.16
CA LEU A 71 -2.67 -11.35 -13.61
C LEU A 71 -1.76 -10.78 -14.70
N SER A 72 -1.68 -11.44 -15.85
CA SER A 72 -0.94 -10.94 -17.02
C SER A 72 -1.54 -9.63 -17.52
N TRP A 73 -2.87 -9.56 -17.68
CA TRP A 73 -3.56 -8.34 -18.06
C TRP A 73 -3.30 -7.20 -17.07
N ALA A 74 -3.44 -7.44 -15.76
CA ALA A 74 -3.22 -6.42 -14.75
C ALA A 74 -1.77 -5.91 -14.77
N SER A 75 -0.79 -6.81 -14.95
CA SER A 75 0.63 -6.44 -15.03
C SER A 75 0.93 -5.58 -16.25
N LEU A 76 0.39 -5.97 -17.42
CA LEU A 76 0.54 -5.20 -18.66
C LEU A 76 -0.16 -3.84 -18.55
N PHE A 77 -1.38 -3.82 -18.04
CA PHE A 77 -2.15 -2.59 -17.85
C PHE A 77 -1.40 -1.61 -16.94
N LEU A 78 -1.00 -2.04 -15.74
CA LEU A 78 -0.27 -1.17 -14.82
C LEU A 78 1.07 -0.73 -15.40
N GLY A 79 1.81 -1.64 -16.06
CA GLY A 79 3.10 -1.34 -16.68
C GLY A 79 3.01 -0.29 -17.78
N PHE A 80 2.10 -0.47 -18.76
CA PHE A 80 1.95 0.47 -19.87
C PHE A 80 1.52 1.86 -19.42
N TYR A 81 0.50 1.95 -18.55
CA TYR A 81 -0.04 3.24 -18.14
C TYR A 81 0.90 3.97 -17.19
N THR A 82 1.53 3.27 -16.23
CA THR A 82 2.45 3.91 -15.28
C THR A 82 3.70 4.40 -16.01
N LEU A 83 4.37 3.54 -16.78
CA LEU A 83 5.59 3.93 -17.50
C LEU A 83 5.28 4.98 -18.57
N GLY A 84 4.19 4.81 -19.33
CA GLY A 84 3.77 5.76 -20.35
C GLY A 84 3.52 7.16 -19.76
N HIS A 85 2.91 7.23 -18.57
CA HIS A 85 2.70 8.49 -17.86
C HIS A 85 4.01 9.15 -17.42
N TYR A 86 4.97 8.38 -16.88
CA TYR A 86 6.29 8.90 -16.54
C TYR A 86 7.02 9.47 -17.77
N VAL A 87 7.07 8.70 -18.87
CA VAL A 87 7.71 9.13 -20.11
C VAL A 87 7.03 10.38 -20.69
N HIS A 88 5.70 10.43 -20.71
CA HIS A 88 4.95 11.62 -21.13
C HIS A 88 5.38 12.85 -20.34
N ASN A 89 5.40 12.76 -19.01
CA ASN A 89 5.76 13.89 -18.15
C ASN A 89 7.21 14.33 -18.30
N ASP A 90 8.14 13.40 -18.48
CA ASP A 90 9.55 13.71 -18.77
C ASP A 90 9.69 14.44 -20.11
N VAL A 91 8.95 14.01 -21.16
CA VAL A 91 8.98 14.67 -22.47
C VAL A 91 8.37 16.07 -22.40
N MET A 92 7.22 16.25 -21.72
CA MET A 92 6.61 17.58 -21.54
C MET A 92 7.53 18.54 -20.78
N LEU A 93 8.27 18.02 -19.78
CA LEU A 93 9.26 18.80 -19.05
C LEU A 93 10.46 19.16 -19.93
N ALA A 94 10.99 18.19 -20.69
CA ALA A 94 12.11 18.40 -21.60
C ALA A 94 11.79 19.43 -22.71
N PHE A 95 10.52 19.51 -23.13
CA PHE A 95 10.04 20.51 -24.08
C PHE A 95 9.71 21.87 -23.46
N GLY A 96 9.93 22.06 -22.15
CA GLY A 96 9.70 23.33 -21.47
C GLY A 96 8.21 23.67 -21.32
N THR A 97 7.32 22.69 -21.40
CA THR A 97 5.87 22.84 -21.23
C THR A 97 5.36 22.00 -20.05
N PRO A 98 5.82 22.28 -18.80
CA PRO A 98 5.45 21.49 -17.62
C PRO A 98 3.94 21.52 -17.32
N GLU A 99 3.22 22.55 -17.74
CA GLU A 99 1.76 22.65 -17.61
C GLU A 99 0.99 21.59 -18.40
N LYS A 100 1.66 20.93 -19.37
CA LYS A 100 1.10 19.81 -20.15
C LYS A 100 1.37 18.44 -19.52
N GLN A 101 2.04 18.40 -18.38
CA GLN A 101 2.14 17.17 -17.59
C GLN A 101 0.75 16.72 -17.16
N ILE A 102 0.57 15.41 -17.05
CA ILE A 102 -0.60 14.83 -16.45
C ILE A 102 -0.27 14.65 -14.97
N LEU A 103 -1.04 15.31 -14.09
CA LEU A 103 -0.89 15.21 -12.64
C LEU A 103 -2.18 14.65 -12.07
N ILE A 104 -2.13 13.39 -11.65
CA ILE A 104 -3.30 12.68 -11.10
C ILE A 104 -3.27 12.81 -9.58
N GLU A 105 -4.32 13.37 -9.00
CA GLU A 105 -4.46 13.46 -7.55
C GLU A 105 -4.90 12.12 -6.95
N PRO A 106 -4.24 11.64 -5.86
CA PRO A 106 -4.61 10.38 -5.22
C PRO A 106 -5.79 10.59 -4.26
N ILE A 107 -6.96 10.99 -4.78
CA ILE A 107 -8.14 11.37 -3.99
C ILE A 107 -8.60 10.28 -3.01
N PHE A 108 -8.42 9.01 -3.36
CA PHE A 108 -8.77 7.90 -2.46
C PHE A 108 -7.81 7.77 -1.28
N ALA A 109 -6.51 8.01 -1.51
CA ALA A 109 -5.53 8.00 -0.42
C ALA A 109 -5.70 9.23 0.48
N GLN A 110 -5.99 10.39 -0.11
CA GLN A 110 -6.34 11.60 0.64
C GLN A 110 -7.60 11.35 1.48
N TRP A 111 -8.63 10.74 0.91
CA TRP A 111 -9.85 10.35 1.63
C TRP A 111 -9.57 9.52 2.88
N VAL A 112 -8.67 8.52 2.78
CA VAL A 112 -8.23 7.73 3.95
C VAL A 112 -7.54 8.61 4.99
N GLN A 113 -6.70 9.57 4.58
CA GLN A 113 -6.08 10.51 5.53
C GLN A 113 -7.12 11.36 6.28
N PHE A 114 -8.19 11.82 5.61
CA PHE A 114 -9.29 12.56 6.26
C PHE A 114 -10.13 11.69 7.17
N ALA A 115 -10.45 10.48 6.71
CA ALA A 115 -11.15 9.50 7.52
C ALA A 115 -10.39 9.23 8.83
N HIS A 116 -9.06 9.35 8.82
CA HIS A 116 -8.18 9.25 9.98
C HIS A 116 -7.94 10.57 10.73
N GLY A 117 -8.56 11.68 10.33
CA GLY A 117 -8.52 12.95 11.08
C GLY A 117 -7.45 13.95 10.66
N LYS A 118 -6.81 13.76 9.51
CA LYS A 118 -6.02 14.83 8.87
C LYS A 118 -6.97 15.95 8.41
N THR A 119 -6.62 17.22 8.61
CA THR A 119 -7.51 18.36 8.28
C THR A 119 -7.03 19.22 7.10
N SER A 120 -5.87 18.91 6.51
CA SER A 120 -5.15 19.80 5.60
C SER A 120 -5.79 20.04 4.22
N TYR A 121 -6.73 19.20 3.77
CA TYR A 121 -7.37 19.35 2.45
C TYR A 121 -8.89 19.55 2.49
N GLY A 122 -9.45 19.88 3.66
CA GLY A 122 -10.83 20.40 3.76
C GLY A 122 -11.99 19.39 3.66
N PHE A 123 -11.74 18.09 3.68
CA PHE A 123 -12.81 17.09 3.80
C PHE A 123 -13.26 16.93 5.26
N ASP A 124 -14.56 16.98 5.48
CA ASP A 124 -15.22 16.85 6.78
C ASP A 124 -15.92 15.49 6.90
N VAL A 125 -15.16 14.41 7.14
CA VAL A 125 -15.65 13.02 7.14
C VAL A 125 -15.03 12.22 8.29
N LEU A 126 -15.85 11.41 8.96
CA LEU A 126 -15.42 10.55 10.08
C LEU A 126 -14.60 11.31 11.13
N LEU A 127 -13.31 11.00 11.30
CA LEU A 127 -12.48 11.60 12.36
C LEU A 127 -11.98 13.01 12.04
N SER A 128 -12.04 13.47 10.78
CA SER A 128 -11.83 14.90 10.51
C SER A 128 -13.05 15.74 10.88
N SER A 129 -14.21 15.10 11.09
CA SER A 129 -15.46 15.74 11.48
C SER A 129 -15.67 15.79 12.99
N THR A 130 -15.61 17.00 13.55
CA THR A 130 -15.72 17.21 15.00
C THR A 130 -17.12 16.92 15.56
N THR A 131 -18.14 16.86 14.71
CA THR A 131 -19.54 16.59 15.09
C THR A 131 -19.93 15.12 14.89
N GLY A 132 -19.10 14.33 14.17
CA GLY A 132 -19.40 12.96 13.82
C GLY A 132 -19.39 11.98 15.00
N PRO A 133 -20.16 10.88 14.94
CA PRO A 133 -20.21 9.88 16.00
C PRO A 133 -18.85 9.23 16.25
N ALA A 134 -18.07 8.96 15.20
CA ALA A 134 -16.72 8.40 15.30
C ALA A 134 -15.78 9.31 16.13
N PHE A 135 -15.87 10.62 15.93
CA PHE A 135 -15.11 11.59 16.70
C PHE A 135 -15.58 11.68 18.15
N ASN A 136 -16.91 11.73 18.36
CA ASN A 136 -17.50 11.91 19.69
C ASN A 136 -17.16 10.76 20.64
N VAL A 137 -17.17 9.51 20.15
CA VAL A 137 -16.86 8.33 20.98
C VAL A 137 -15.38 8.26 21.37
N GLY A 138 -14.46 8.64 20.47
CA GLY A 138 -13.01 8.56 20.73
C GLY A 138 -12.44 9.71 21.57
N ARG A 139 -13.19 10.81 21.73
CA ARG A 139 -12.71 12.13 22.20
C ARG A 139 -12.03 12.12 23.58
N SER A 140 -12.35 11.18 24.47
CA SER A 140 -11.89 11.20 25.86
C SER A 140 -10.62 10.38 26.15
N MET A 141 -10.15 9.56 25.20
CA MET A 141 -9.02 8.65 25.44
C MET A 141 -7.88 8.92 24.45
N TRP A 142 -7.78 8.14 23.37
CA TRP A 142 -6.65 8.16 22.44
C TRP A 142 -6.77 9.25 21.37
N LEU A 143 -7.99 9.67 21.03
CA LEU A 143 -8.25 10.51 19.85
C LEU A 143 -7.57 11.88 19.91
N PRO A 144 -7.56 12.63 21.04
CA PRO A 144 -6.87 13.92 21.09
C PRO A 144 -5.36 13.79 20.80
N GLY A 145 -4.71 12.75 21.35
CA GLY A 145 -3.30 12.47 21.10
C GLY A 145 -3.02 12.10 19.65
N TRP A 146 -3.89 11.26 19.06
CA TRP A 146 -3.83 10.88 17.66
C TRP A 146 -3.99 12.09 16.72
N LEU A 147 -5.03 12.90 16.91
CA LEU A 147 -5.30 14.08 16.07
C LEU A 147 -4.17 15.10 16.16
N ASN A 148 -3.56 15.26 17.34
CA ASN A 148 -2.36 16.08 17.51
C ASN A 148 -1.19 15.53 16.70
N ALA A 149 -0.97 14.21 16.72
CA ALA A 149 0.12 13.57 15.98
C ALA A 149 -0.07 13.65 14.46
N ILE A 150 -1.24 13.27 13.94
CA ILE A 150 -1.49 13.22 12.48
C ILE A 150 -1.49 14.60 11.82
N ASN A 151 -1.84 15.66 12.56
CA ASN A 151 -1.88 17.04 12.03
C ASN A 151 -0.58 17.83 12.24
N LYS A 152 0.40 17.29 12.97
CA LYS A 152 1.74 17.86 12.99
C LYS A 152 2.48 17.53 11.70
N ASN A 153 3.20 18.50 11.15
CA ASN A 153 4.02 18.33 9.95
C ASN A 153 5.50 18.05 10.28
N ASN A 154 5.83 17.87 11.56
CA ASN A 154 7.16 17.57 12.05
C ASN A 154 7.16 16.15 12.62
N ASN A 155 8.19 15.37 12.27
CA ASN A 155 8.49 14.08 12.91
C ASN A 155 9.24 14.28 14.24
#